data_AF-A0A0K8RBE6-F1
#
_entry.id   AF-A0A0K8RBE6-F1
#
_cell.length_a   1.000
_cell.length_b   1.000
_cell.length_c   1.000
_cell.angle_alpha   90.00
_cell.angle_beta   90.00
_cell.angle_gamma   90.00
#
_symmetry.space_group_name_H-M   'P 1'
#
loop_
_entity.id
_entity.type
_entity.pdbx_description
1 polymer ?
#
loop_
_entity_poly.entity_id
_entity_poly.type
_entity_poly.pdbx_seq_one_letter_code
_entity_poly.pdbx_strand_id
1 'polypeptide(L)'
;MKEFNDTFYLVYYSGDPAFRDKLPCLSARKSRLDTSRKSGHYLYQYSSNTTVILSGAKDVDTKRKDNAYKHHNVMVVWYEEEKVYGKHDIELLYTDYRTCAVLKSTLLGIQMWVSSIHLKEAREIPWLCTIVYDLATDKPRQVLYDWKECPQRLNVNKVNKKITL
;
A
#
# COMPACT_ATOMS: atom_id res chain seq x y z
N MET A 1 9.26 8.51 20.75
CA MET A 1 8.15 8.30 19.81
C MET A 1 8.06 6.80 19.56
N LYS A 2 6.94 6.12 19.90
CA LYS A 2 6.82 4.67 19.60
C LYS A 2 6.95 4.49 18.09
N GLU A 3 7.85 3.62 17.65
CA GLU A 3 7.93 3.29 16.22
C GLU A 3 6.61 2.66 15.78
N PHE A 4 5.97 3.29 14.79
CA PHE A 4 4.82 2.71 14.15
C PHE A 4 5.26 1.46 13.36
N ASN A 5 4.79 0.29 13.79
CA ASN A 5 5.15 -1.02 13.25
C ASN A 5 3.89 -1.84 12.95
N ASP A 6 2.93 -1.24 12.26
CA ASP A 6 1.73 -1.94 11.77
C ASP A 6 1.87 -2.28 10.28
N THR A 7 1.06 -3.24 9.85
CA THR A 7 0.82 -3.56 8.45
C THR A 7 -0.31 -2.69 7.92
N PHE A 8 -0.11 -2.07 6.76
CA PHE A 8 -1.17 -1.39 6.04
C PHE A 8 -1.74 -2.28 4.93
N TYR A 9 -3.04 -2.24 4.75
CA TYR A 9 -3.75 -2.90 3.65
C TYR A 9 -4.20 -1.87 2.63
N LEU A 10 -4.06 -2.22 1.36
CA LEU A 10 -4.68 -1.46 0.29
C LEU A 10 -6.18 -1.81 0.27
N VAL A 11 -7.01 -0.84 0.65
CA VAL A 11 -8.46 -1.00 0.77
C VAL A 11 -9.15 -0.66 -0.55
N TYR A 12 -8.89 0.54 -1.07
CA TYR A 12 -9.46 1.05 -2.31
C TYR A 12 -8.38 1.54 -3.25
N TYR A 13 -8.63 1.45 -4.54
CA TYR A 13 -7.81 2.09 -5.55
C TYR A 13 -8.66 2.54 -6.75
N SER A 14 -8.13 3.45 -7.56
CA SER A 14 -8.86 4.08 -8.67
C SER A 14 -8.30 3.72 -10.06
N GLY A 15 -7.31 2.82 -10.09
CA GLY A 15 -6.68 2.28 -11.30
C GLY A 15 -7.51 1.20 -11.99
N ASP A 16 -6.84 0.39 -12.80
CA ASP A 16 -7.46 -0.69 -13.57
C ASP A 16 -8.10 -1.76 -12.66
N PRO A 17 -9.42 -2.01 -12.75
CA PRO A 17 -10.12 -3.04 -11.97
C PRO A 17 -9.49 -4.44 -12.06
N ALA A 18 -8.83 -4.77 -13.18
CA ALA A 18 -8.16 -6.05 -13.37
C ALA A 18 -6.96 -6.26 -12.42
N PHE A 19 -6.48 -5.20 -11.76
CA PHE A 19 -5.45 -5.32 -10.73
C PHE A 19 -5.92 -6.15 -9.52
N ARG A 20 -7.24 -6.16 -9.24
CA ARG A 20 -7.81 -6.90 -8.10
C ARG A 20 -7.41 -8.37 -8.09
N ASP A 21 -7.35 -8.98 -9.27
CA ASP A 21 -7.06 -10.40 -9.44
C ASP A 21 -5.54 -10.70 -9.38
N LYS A 22 -4.70 -9.69 -9.58
CA LYS A 22 -3.24 -9.83 -9.56
C LYS A 22 -2.69 -9.93 -8.14
N LEU A 23 -3.08 -9.00 -7.26
CA LEU A 23 -2.56 -8.89 -5.89
C LEU A 23 -3.70 -8.76 -4.85
N PRO A 24 -4.57 -9.78 -4.70
CA PRO A 24 -5.68 -9.73 -3.76
C PRO A 24 -5.22 -9.62 -2.30
N CYS A 25 -5.95 -8.81 -1.50
CA CYS A 25 -5.63 -8.53 -0.10
C CYS A 25 -4.20 -8.00 0.10
N LEU A 26 -3.71 -7.19 -0.85
CA LEU A 26 -2.37 -6.61 -0.78
C LEU A 26 -2.17 -5.82 0.51
N SER A 27 -1.06 -6.11 1.16
CA SER A 27 -0.62 -5.45 2.37
C SER A 27 0.86 -5.16 2.31
N ALA A 28 1.29 -4.11 3.02
CA ALA A 28 2.67 -3.71 3.10
C ALA A 28 3.01 -3.25 4.51
N ARG A 29 4.22 -3.55 4.94
CA ARG A 29 4.78 -3.04 6.19
C ARG A 29 6.22 -2.65 6.01
N LYS A 30 6.61 -1.64 6.75
CA LYS A 30 7.99 -1.20 6.86
C LYS A 30 8.80 -2.26 7.62
N SER A 31 9.95 -2.65 7.09
CA SER A 31 10.88 -3.58 7.76
C SER A 31 12.11 -2.85 8.29
N ARG A 32 12.72 -1.98 7.47
CA ARG A 32 13.89 -1.17 7.85
C ARG A 32 13.81 0.22 7.26
N LEU A 33 14.44 1.18 7.92
CA LEU A 33 14.61 2.56 7.43
C LEU A 33 16.08 2.94 7.44
N ASP A 34 16.51 3.64 6.40
CA ASP A 34 17.77 4.37 6.37
C ASP A 34 17.45 5.87 6.37
N THR A 35 17.54 6.49 7.55
CA THR A 35 17.26 7.92 7.71
C THR A 35 18.29 8.81 7.03
N SER A 36 19.52 8.32 6.83
CA SER A 36 20.59 9.07 6.18
C SER A 36 20.33 9.21 4.68
N ARG A 37 19.87 8.14 4.05
CA ARG A 37 19.53 8.10 2.62
C ARG A 37 18.07 8.46 2.33
N LYS A 38 17.25 8.61 3.38
CA LYS A 38 15.80 8.77 3.29
C LYS A 38 15.16 7.66 2.43
N SER A 39 15.56 6.44 2.70
CA SER A 39 15.06 5.25 2.02
C SER A 39 14.56 4.22 3.04
N GLY A 40 13.85 3.21 2.56
CA GLY A 40 13.28 2.17 3.40
C GLY A 40 13.16 0.84 2.68
N HIS A 41 13.11 -0.23 3.46
CA HIS A 41 12.86 -1.57 2.99
C HIS A 41 11.48 -2.01 3.45
N TYR A 42 10.62 -2.36 2.50
CA TYR A 42 9.22 -2.71 2.74
C TYR A 42 8.97 -4.16 2.38
N LEU A 43 8.24 -4.86 3.24
CA LEU A 43 7.73 -6.19 2.98
C LEU A 43 6.29 -6.07 2.53
N TYR A 44 5.95 -6.68 1.42
CA TYR A 44 4.57 -6.77 0.96
C TYR A 44 4.11 -8.21 0.93
N GLN A 45 2.81 -8.40 1.14
CA GLN A 45 2.17 -9.70 1.18
C GLN A 45 0.80 -9.63 0.52
N TYR A 46 0.41 -10.70 -0.16
CA TYR A 46 -0.90 -10.87 -0.77
C TYR A 46 -1.29 -12.35 -0.77
N SER A 47 -2.58 -12.62 -0.96
CA SER A 47 -3.08 -13.98 -0.84
C SER A 47 -4.31 -14.18 -1.73
N SER A 48 -4.15 -15.04 -2.74
CA SER A 48 -5.24 -15.43 -3.65
C SER A 48 -6.18 -16.47 -3.05
N ASN A 49 -5.78 -17.15 -1.97
CA ASN A 49 -6.59 -18.19 -1.32
C ASN A 49 -6.32 -18.28 0.19
N THR A 50 -7.04 -19.15 0.89
CA THR A 50 -6.89 -19.30 2.34
C THR A 50 -5.67 -20.13 2.76
N THR A 51 -4.88 -20.68 1.84
CA THR A 51 -3.81 -21.65 2.15
C THR A 51 -2.39 -21.11 1.91
N VAL A 52 -2.22 -20.14 1.01
CA VAL A 52 -0.89 -19.65 0.61
C VAL A 52 -0.79 -18.14 0.79
N ILE A 53 0.30 -17.69 1.45
CA ILE A 53 0.69 -16.28 1.44
C ILE A 53 1.91 -16.13 0.54
N LEU A 54 1.79 -15.19 -0.38
CA LEU A 54 2.85 -14.76 -1.26
C LEU A 54 3.43 -13.48 -0.67
N SER A 55 4.75 -13.43 -0.56
CA SER A 55 5.46 -12.31 0.06
C SER A 55 6.65 -11.90 -0.76
N GLY A 56 6.95 -10.61 -0.76
CA GLY A 56 8.14 -10.06 -1.39
C GLY A 56 8.67 -8.88 -0.60
N ALA A 57 9.75 -8.32 -1.11
CA ALA A 57 10.39 -7.16 -0.52
C ALA A 57 10.71 -6.12 -1.59
N LYS A 58 10.62 -4.85 -1.23
CA LYS A 58 10.96 -3.72 -2.10
C LYS A 58 11.79 -2.70 -1.35
N ASP A 59 12.85 -2.26 -1.99
CA ASP A 59 13.55 -1.04 -1.59
C ASP A 59 12.79 0.16 -2.14
N VAL A 60 12.65 1.16 -1.28
CA VAL A 60 11.87 2.37 -1.53
C VAL A 60 12.77 3.56 -1.24
N ASP A 61 13.16 4.27 -2.30
CA ASP A 61 13.82 5.56 -2.16
C ASP A 61 12.77 6.67 -2.03
N THR A 62 13.18 7.87 -1.62
CA THR A 62 12.27 9.02 -1.61
C THR A 62 12.89 10.23 -2.28
N LYS A 63 12.04 11.06 -2.88
CA LYS A 63 12.41 12.35 -3.47
C LYS A 63 11.36 13.41 -3.23
N ARG A 64 11.71 14.65 -3.53
CA ARG A 64 10.73 15.73 -3.69
C ARG A 64 10.15 15.65 -5.09
N LYS A 65 8.84 15.89 -5.21
CA LYS A 65 8.19 16.02 -6.52
C LYS A 65 8.78 17.16 -7.32
N ASP A 66 8.93 18.31 -6.66
CA ASP A 66 9.46 19.55 -7.22
C ASP A 66 9.98 20.46 -6.09
N ASN A 67 10.35 21.69 -6.45
CA ASN A 67 10.90 22.67 -5.51
C ASN A 67 9.86 23.31 -4.57
N ALA A 68 8.55 23.14 -4.82
CA ALA A 68 7.51 23.65 -3.93
C ALA A 68 7.42 22.83 -2.63
N TYR A 69 7.86 21.57 -2.64
CA TYR A 69 7.86 20.73 -1.45
C TYR A 69 9.14 20.91 -0.63
N LYS A 70 9.01 21.31 0.63
CA LYS A 70 10.14 21.38 1.57
C LYS A 70 10.70 19.99 1.93
N HIS A 71 9.83 18.98 1.97
CA HIS A 71 10.15 17.62 2.38
C HIS A 71 9.84 16.61 1.27
N HIS A 72 10.44 15.42 1.35
CA HIS A 72 10.20 14.37 0.37
C HIS A 72 8.75 13.89 0.46
N ASN A 73 8.07 13.85 -0.68
CA ASN A 73 6.66 13.49 -0.79
C ASN A 73 6.41 12.44 -1.89
N VAL A 74 7.47 11.91 -2.50
CA VAL A 74 7.40 10.87 -3.51
C VAL A 74 8.25 9.69 -3.07
N MET A 75 7.67 8.51 -3.09
CA MET A 75 8.35 7.22 -2.97
C MET A 75 8.72 6.74 -4.37
N VAL A 76 9.94 6.24 -4.53
CA VAL A 76 10.43 5.69 -5.80
C VAL A 76 10.65 4.20 -5.61
N VAL A 77 9.90 3.40 -6.35
CA VAL A 77 9.87 1.93 -6.20
C VAL A 77 10.17 1.28 -7.53
N TRP A 78 10.94 0.20 -7.51
CA TRP A 78 11.20 -0.61 -8.69
C TRP A 78 10.17 -1.73 -8.82
N TYR A 79 9.43 -1.78 -9.92
CA TYR A 79 8.55 -2.90 -10.24
C TYR A 79 8.30 -3.01 -11.75
N GLU A 80 7.71 -4.12 -12.16
CA GLU A 80 7.30 -4.35 -13.55
C GLU A 80 5.89 -3.78 -13.79
N GLU A 81 5.76 -2.91 -14.78
CA GLU A 81 4.49 -2.38 -15.29
C GLU A 81 4.43 -2.67 -16.79
N GLU A 82 3.38 -3.35 -17.27
CA GLU A 82 3.20 -3.67 -18.70
C GLU A 82 4.40 -4.36 -19.38
N LYS A 83 5.07 -5.27 -18.66
CA LYS A 83 6.29 -5.98 -19.10
C LYS A 83 7.56 -5.14 -19.17
N VAL A 84 7.55 -3.95 -18.58
CA VAL A 84 8.72 -3.08 -18.47
C VAL A 84 9.07 -2.92 -17.00
N TYR A 85 10.27 -3.36 -16.62
CA TYR A 85 10.80 -3.15 -15.28
C TYR A 85 11.45 -1.77 -15.17
N GLY A 86 10.95 -0.94 -14.28
CA GLY A 86 11.38 0.46 -14.17
C GLY A 86 11.27 1.04 -12.77
N LYS A 87 11.67 2.30 -12.64
CA LYS A 87 11.40 3.12 -11.46
C LYS A 87 10.05 3.79 -11.62
N HIS A 88 9.20 3.63 -10.63
CA HIS A 88 7.88 4.23 -10.61
C HIS A 88 7.73 5.13 -9.39
N ASP A 89 7.11 6.27 -9.61
CA ASP A 89 6.82 7.24 -8.58
C ASP A 89 5.46 6.95 -7.93
N ILE A 90 5.45 6.95 -6.60
CA ILE A 90 4.25 6.87 -5.78
C ILE A 90 4.21 8.13 -4.92
N GLU A 91 3.31 9.05 -5.25
CA GLU A 91 3.15 10.31 -4.54
C GLU A 91 2.34 10.10 -3.25
N LEU A 92 2.79 10.71 -2.15
CA LEU A 92 2.03 10.82 -0.92
C LEU A 92 1.12 12.05 -1.01
N LEU A 93 -0.20 11.82 -1.02
CA LEU A 93 -1.19 12.90 -1.04
C LEU A 93 -1.58 13.31 0.39
N TYR A 94 -1.79 12.33 1.26
CA TYR A 94 -2.15 12.57 2.65
C TYR A 94 -1.81 11.36 3.53
N THR A 95 -1.49 11.60 4.80
CA THR A 95 -1.46 10.57 5.84
C THR A 95 -1.72 11.22 7.18
N ASP A 96 -2.41 10.51 8.07
CA ASP A 96 -2.53 10.90 9.49
C ASP A 96 -1.37 10.35 10.34
N TYR A 97 -0.38 9.73 9.68
CA TYR A 97 0.80 9.08 10.26
C TYR A 97 0.50 7.91 11.21
N ARG A 98 -0.75 7.44 11.28
CA ARG A 98 -1.17 6.40 12.23
C ARG A 98 -2.10 5.38 11.60
N THR A 99 -3.23 5.81 11.04
CA THR A 99 -4.28 4.89 10.64
C THR A 99 -4.39 4.75 9.13
N CYS A 100 -3.99 5.75 8.35
CA CYS A 100 -4.15 5.69 6.90
C CYS A 100 -3.13 6.54 6.11
N ALA A 101 -3.01 6.20 4.83
CA ALA A 101 -2.30 6.97 3.84
C ALA A 101 -3.05 6.94 2.51
N VAL A 102 -3.15 8.11 1.87
CA VAL A 102 -3.66 8.28 0.51
C VAL A 102 -2.49 8.53 -0.42
N LEU A 103 -2.31 7.65 -1.40
CA LEU A 103 -1.19 7.69 -2.33
C LEU A 103 -1.69 7.82 -3.77
N LYS A 104 -0.81 8.21 -4.68
CA LYS A 104 -1.07 8.23 -6.13
C LYS A 104 0.06 7.56 -6.89
N SER A 105 -0.27 6.65 -7.81
CA SER A 105 0.68 6.11 -8.79
C SER A 105 0.02 5.93 -10.15
N THR A 106 0.83 5.70 -11.19
CA THR A 106 0.33 5.39 -12.54
C THR A 106 -0.51 4.12 -12.55
N LEU A 107 0.04 3.00 -12.04
CA LEU A 107 -0.61 1.69 -12.05
C LEU A 107 -1.94 1.64 -11.29
N LEU A 108 -1.98 2.22 -10.08
CA LEU A 108 -3.09 2.05 -9.15
C LEU A 108 -4.01 3.28 -9.06
N GLY A 109 -3.66 4.37 -9.74
CA GLY A 109 -4.34 5.64 -9.55
C GLY A 109 -4.21 6.13 -8.10
N ILE A 110 -5.31 6.65 -7.56
CA ILE A 110 -5.42 7.01 -6.13
C ILE A 110 -5.59 5.74 -5.31
N GLN A 111 -4.88 5.63 -4.21
CA GLN A 111 -4.81 4.45 -3.36
C GLN A 111 -5.16 4.81 -1.93
N MET A 112 -5.97 3.98 -1.27
CA MET A 112 -6.32 4.07 0.14
C MET A 112 -5.64 2.95 0.93
N TRP A 113 -4.64 3.29 1.73
CA TRP A 113 -3.95 2.35 2.61
C TRP A 113 -4.40 2.56 4.05
N VAL A 114 -4.80 1.49 4.75
CA VAL A 114 -5.30 1.56 6.13
C VAL A 114 -4.62 0.53 7.02
N SER A 115 -4.27 0.94 8.23
CA SER A 115 -3.57 0.14 9.24
C SER A 115 -4.40 -1.09 9.66
N SER A 116 -3.75 -2.23 9.87
CA SER A 116 -4.41 -3.48 10.25
C SER A 116 -5.13 -3.38 11.59
N ILE A 117 -4.54 -2.63 12.53
CA ILE A 117 -5.12 -2.39 13.86
C ILE A 117 -6.45 -1.66 13.70
N HIS A 118 -6.47 -0.54 12.95
CA HIS A 118 -7.70 0.22 12.73
C HIS A 118 -8.78 -0.60 12.03
N LEU A 119 -8.42 -1.37 10.99
CA LEU A 119 -9.37 -2.23 10.31
C LEU A 119 -9.98 -3.26 11.28
N LYS A 120 -9.19 -3.87 12.16
CA LYS A 120 -9.69 -4.87 13.12
C LYS A 120 -10.58 -4.27 14.20
N GLU A 121 -10.18 -3.13 14.76
CA GLU A 121 -10.81 -2.53 15.95
C GLU A 121 -12.02 -1.67 15.58
N ALA A 122 -11.85 -0.74 14.65
CA ALA A 122 -12.89 0.21 14.27
C ALA A 122 -13.82 -0.33 13.17
N ARG A 123 -13.31 -1.24 12.31
CA ARG A 123 -14.04 -1.83 11.18
C ARG A 123 -14.62 -0.79 10.20
N GLU A 124 -13.94 0.34 10.09
CA GLU A 124 -14.27 1.41 9.16
C GLU A 124 -13.02 1.97 8.50
N ILE A 125 -13.20 2.88 7.55
CA ILE A 125 -12.12 3.60 6.90
C ILE A 125 -12.04 4.99 7.53
N PRO A 126 -10.84 5.49 7.91
CA PRO A 126 -10.72 6.81 8.51
C PRO A 126 -11.34 7.89 7.62
N TRP A 127 -12.25 8.67 8.20
CA TRP A 127 -13.10 9.62 7.46
C TRP A 127 -12.29 10.66 6.67
N LEU A 128 -11.26 11.24 7.27
CA LEU A 128 -10.45 12.28 6.62
C LEU A 128 -9.66 11.73 5.42
N CYS A 129 -9.13 10.51 5.52
CA CYS A 129 -8.52 9.85 4.36
C CYS A 129 -9.55 9.61 3.26
N THR A 130 -10.78 9.18 3.62
CA THR A 130 -11.87 8.98 2.65
C THR A 130 -12.17 10.27 1.87
N ILE A 131 -12.27 11.41 2.55
CA ILE A 131 -12.47 12.71 1.88
C ILE A 131 -11.31 13.02 0.93
N VAL A 132 -10.06 12.88 1.36
CA VAL A 132 -8.92 13.17 0.50
C VAL A 132 -8.91 12.26 -0.73
N TYR A 133 -9.27 10.98 -0.57
CA TYR A 133 -9.39 10.06 -1.70
C TYR A 133 -10.45 10.55 -2.70
N ASP A 134 -11.65 10.88 -2.23
CA ASP A 134 -12.76 11.31 -3.09
C ASP A 134 -12.49 12.65 -3.78
N LEU A 135 -11.75 13.55 -3.13
CA LEU A 135 -11.31 14.81 -3.76
C LEU A 135 -10.20 14.59 -4.80
N ALA A 136 -9.43 13.51 -4.68
CA ALA A 136 -8.30 13.23 -5.56
C ALA A 136 -8.69 12.50 -6.85
N THR A 137 -9.90 11.91 -6.93
CA THR A 137 -10.37 11.22 -8.13
C THR A 137 -11.90 11.14 -8.22
N ASP A 138 -12.40 11.28 -9.44
CA ASP A 138 -13.78 11.05 -9.84
C ASP A 138 -14.05 9.58 -10.27
N LYS A 139 -13.00 8.74 -10.31
CA LYS A 139 -13.11 7.35 -10.75
C LYS A 139 -13.78 6.47 -9.70
N PRO A 140 -14.51 5.42 -10.10
CA PRO A 140 -15.10 4.47 -9.18
C PRO A 140 -14.06 3.81 -8.27
N ARG A 141 -14.39 3.65 -6.99
CA ARG A 141 -13.58 2.92 -6.02
C ARG A 141 -13.54 1.44 -6.36
N GLN A 142 -12.35 0.91 -6.66
CA GLN A 142 -12.13 -0.53 -6.76
C GLN A 142 -11.78 -1.08 -5.38
N VAL A 143 -12.59 -2.01 -4.88
CA VAL A 143 -12.38 -2.64 -3.57
C VAL A 143 -11.37 -3.77 -3.69
N LEU A 144 -10.25 -3.66 -2.97
CA LEU A 144 -9.23 -4.71 -2.90
C LEU A 144 -9.27 -5.47 -1.56
N TYR A 145 -9.53 -4.75 -0.46
CA TYR A 145 -9.69 -5.36 0.85
C TYR A 145 -11.15 -5.76 1.09
N ASP A 146 -11.43 -7.05 1.01
CA ASP A 146 -12.71 -7.61 1.40
C ASP A 146 -12.71 -7.95 2.90
N TRP A 147 -13.63 -7.34 3.65
CA TRP A 147 -13.77 -7.48 5.10
C TRP A 147 -14.10 -8.89 5.57
N LYS A 148 -14.69 -9.73 4.71
CA LYS A 148 -15.03 -11.12 5.02
C LYS A 148 -13.88 -12.04 4.62
N GLU A 149 -13.26 -11.80 3.46
CA GLU A 149 -12.25 -12.71 2.90
C GLU A 149 -10.83 -12.44 3.40
N CYS A 150 -10.38 -11.19 3.42
CA CYS A 150 -8.98 -10.86 3.69
C CYS A 150 -8.51 -11.25 5.10
N PRO A 151 -9.31 -11.07 6.18
CA PRO A 151 -8.94 -11.57 7.51
C PRO A 151 -8.76 -13.09 7.55
N GLN A 152 -9.60 -13.84 6.84
CA GLN A 152 -9.53 -15.31 6.79
C GLN A 152 -8.30 -15.77 6.02
N ARG A 153 -7.95 -15.07 4.93
CA ARG A 153 -6.78 -15.33 4.10
C ARG A 153 -5.45 -15.01 4.78
N LEU A 154 -5.42 -14.53 6.03
CA LEU A 154 -4.15 -14.21 6.71
C LEU A 154 -4.00 -14.86 8.09
N ASN A 155 -5.02 -15.60 8.58
CA ASN A 155 -5.06 -16.18 9.92
C ASN A 155 -4.74 -17.69 9.99
N VAL A 156 -4.53 -18.39 8.88
CA VAL A 156 -4.29 -19.84 8.87
C VAL A 156 -2.79 -20.14 8.99
N ASN A 157 -2.40 -21.26 9.61
CA ASN A 157 -1.03 -21.80 9.58
C ASN A 157 -0.59 -22.01 8.11
N LYS A 158 0.02 -20.98 7.51
CA LYS A 158 0.19 -20.85 6.05
C LYS A 158 1.61 -21.11 5.61
N VAL A 159 1.74 -21.69 4.41
CA VAL A 159 3.02 -21.82 3.71
C VAL A 159 3.40 -20.46 3.14
N ASN A 160 4.51 -19.90 3.62
CA ASN A 160 5.06 -18.64 3.11
C ASN A 160 5.95 -18.92 1.90
N LYS A 161 5.58 -18.39 0.73
CA LYS A 161 6.46 -18.39 -0.45
C LYS A 161 7.01 -16.98 -0.69
N LYS A 162 8.33 -16.88 -0.84
CA LYS A 162 8.99 -15.65 -1.27
C LYS A 162 8.91 -15.56 -2.80
N ILE A 163 8.54 -14.38 -3.29
CA ILE A 163 8.50 -14.07 -4.71
C ILE A 163 9.36 -12.82 -4.95
N THR A 164 10.09 -12.83 -6.05
CA THR A 164 10.74 -11.65 -6.61
C THR A 164 9.87 -11.19 -7.79
N LEU A 165 9.24 -10.02 -7.65
CA LEU A 165 8.59 -9.30 -8.76
C LEU A 165 9.53 -8.21 -9.28
#